data_AF-A0A537T3Q2-F1
#
_entry.id   AF-A0A537T3Q2-F1
#
_cell.length_a   1.000
_cell.length_b   1.000
_cell.length_c   1.000
_cell.angle_alpha   90.00
_cell.angle_beta   90.00
_cell.angle_gamma   90.00
#
_symmetry.space_group_name_H-M   'P 1'
#
loop_
_entity.id
_entity.type
_entity.pdbx_description
1 polymer ?
#
loop_
_entity_poly.entity_id
_entity_poly.type
_entity_poly.pdbx_seq_one_letter_code
_entity_poly.pdbx_strand_id
1 'polypeptide(L)' 'MRTVEVRSDRAAFPEMLGAMREWLDRNNRPLVRFETETNGDIVVIKIRFDADDLAEGFRQSFKGCYDALP' A
#
# COMPACT_ATOMS: atom_id res chain seq x y z
N MET A 1 -4.21 -3.23 -15.35
CA MET A 1 -3.19 -2.60 -14.48
C MET A 1 -3.79 -1.44 -13.71
N ARG A 2 -3.70 -1.46 -12.38
CA ARG A 2 -4.23 -0.41 -11.49
C ARG A 2 -3.21 -0.09 -10.40
N THR A 3 -3.09 1.19 -10.06
CA THR A 3 -2.21 1.64 -8.97
C THR A 3 -3.06 1.95 -7.73
N VAL A 4 -2.65 1.43 -6.59
CA VAL A 4 -3.20 1.78 -5.27
C VAL A 4 -2.18 2.64 -4.54
N GLU A 5 -2.64 3.72 -3.94
CA GLU A 5 -1.85 4.58 -3.06
C GLU A 5 -2.29 4.35 -1.61
N VAL A 6 -1.31 4.20 -0.72
CA VAL A 6 -1.50 4.09 0.72
C VAL A 6 -0.57 5.08 1.39
N ARG A 7 -1.07 5.82 2.38
CA ARG A 7 -0.28 6.82 3.12
C ARG A 7 -0.06 6.33 4.53
N SER A 8 1.16 6.37 5.01
CA SER A 8 1.52 6.02 6.39
C SER A 8 2.27 7.16 7.03
N ASP A 9 2.20 7.25 8.34
CA ASP A 9 3.20 7.98 9.11
C ASP A 9 4.57 7.27 8.99
N ARG A 10 5.67 8.02 8.99
CA ARG A 10 7.01 7.47 8.90
C ARG A 10 7.34 6.52 10.04
N ALA A 11 6.81 6.76 11.24
CA ALA A 11 6.99 5.86 12.38
C ALA A 11 6.19 4.56 12.23
N ALA A 12 5.01 4.61 11.60
CA ALA A 12 4.16 3.44 11.33
C ALA A 12 4.54 2.67 10.05
N PHE A 13 5.35 3.29 9.18
CA PHE A 13 5.75 2.73 7.89
C PHE A 13 6.39 1.32 7.95
N PRO A 14 7.31 1.01 8.88
CA PRO A 14 7.92 -0.33 8.95
C PRO A 14 6.90 -1.43 9.28
N GLU A 15 5.96 -1.13 10.18
CA GLU A 15 4.88 -2.05 10.56
C GLU A 15 3.90 -2.24 9.39
N MET A 16 3.51 -1.13 8.73
CA MET A 16 2.68 -1.18 7.53
C MET A 16 3.34 -2.01 6.42
N LEU A 17 4.63 -1.83 6.17
CA LEU A 17 5.39 -2.60 5.18
C LEU A 17 5.35 -4.11 5.49
N GLY A 18 5.48 -4.48 6.77
CA GLY A 18 5.33 -5.86 7.23
C GLY A 18 3.96 -6.43 6.89
N ALA A 19 2.90 -5.74 7.28
CA ALA A 19 1.52 -6.14 7.00
C ALA A 19 1.23 -6.24 5.49
N MET A 20 1.76 -5.31 4.69
CA MET A 20 1.67 -5.35 3.23
C MET A 20 2.36 -6.57 2.65
N ARG A 21 3.57 -6.88 3.11
CA ARG A 21 4.33 -8.05 2.65
C ARG A 21 3.60 -9.35 2.99
N GLU A 22 3.08 -9.47 4.22
CA GLU A 22 2.29 -10.64 4.62
C GLU A 22 1.02 -10.79 3.78
N TRP A 23 0.33 -9.69 3.48
CA TRP A 23 -0.84 -9.73 2.62
C TRP A 23 -0.48 -10.21 1.21
N LEU A 24 0.60 -9.68 0.62
CA LEU A 24 1.07 -10.06 -0.71
C LEU A 24 1.50 -11.53 -0.78
N ASP A 25 2.18 -12.02 0.27
CA ASP A 25 2.60 -13.41 0.40
C ASP A 25 1.39 -14.37 0.44
N ARG A 26 0.40 -14.06 1.29
CA ARG A 26 -0.85 -14.85 1.38
C ARG A 26 -1.64 -14.87 0.09
N ASN A 27 -1.59 -13.78 -0.68
CA ASN A 27 -2.29 -13.70 -1.95
C ASN A 27 -1.49 -14.28 -3.12
N ASN A 28 -0.22 -14.67 -2.91
CA ASN A 28 0.66 -15.34 -3.88
C ASN A 28 0.86 -14.56 -5.19
N ARG A 29 0.97 -13.23 -5.10
CA ARG A 29 0.89 -12.37 -6.30
C ARG A 29 2.12 -11.50 -6.49
N PRO A 30 2.76 -11.54 -7.68
CA PRO A 30 3.83 -10.63 -8.02
C PRO A 30 3.24 -9.24 -8.21
N LEU A 31 3.58 -8.32 -7.31
CA LEU A 31 3.37 -6.89 -7.54
C LEU A 31 4.13 -6.47 -8.81
N VAL A 32 3.54 -5.59 -9.62
CA VAL A 32 4.16 -5.12 -10.86
C VAL A 32 5.19 -4.04 -10.55
N ARG A 33 4.89 -3.20 -9.55
CA ARG A 33 5.75 -2.08 -9.15
C ARG A 33 5.43 -1.67 -7.71
N PHE A 34 6.47 -1.37 -6.96
CA PHE A 34 6.39 -0.84 -5.60
C PHE A 34 7.23 0.43 -5.54
N GLU A 35 6.62 1.56 -5.19
CA GLU A 35 7.28 2.85 -5.06
C GLU A 35 6.93 3.46 -3.71
N THR A 36 7.93 4.07 -3.08
CA THR A 36 7.77 4.79 -1.81
C THR A 36 8.29 6.20 -1.98
N GLU A 37 7.46 7.16 -1.61
CA GLU A 37 7.77 8.58 -1.65
C GLU A 37 7.60 9.14 -0.24
N THR A 38 8.63 9.76 0.30
CA THR A 38 8.57 10.39 1.63
C THR A 38 8.31 11.87 1.46
N ASN A 39 7.23 12.37 2.05
CA ASN A 39 6.88 13.78 2.09
C ASN A 39 6.81 14.24 3.56
N GLY A 40 7.94 14.69 4.10
CA GLY A 40 8.08 15.02 5.51
C GLY A 40 7.92 13.78 6.40
N ASP A 41 6.87 13.79 7.23
CA ASP A 41 6.56 12.70 8.14
C ASP A 41 5.62 11.65 7.53
N ILE A 42 5.14 11.88 6.30
CA ILE A 42 4.24 10.96 5.60
C ILE A 42 5.04 10.15 4.58
N VAL A 43 4.87 8.84 4.60
CA VAL A 43 5.35 7.92 3.56
C VAL A 43 4.17 7.51 2.69
N VAL A 44 4.24 7.86 1.41
CA VAL A 44 3.29 7.48 0.38
C VAL A 44 3.81 6.24 -0.33
N ILE A 45 3.02 5.17 -0.32
CA ILE A 45 3.34 3.90 -0.93
C ILE A 45 2.43 3.72 -2.14
N LYS A 46 3.02 3.61 -3.32
CA LYS A 46 2.33 3.42 -4.60
C LYS A 46 2.61 2.00 -5.08
N ILE A 47 1.57 1.18 -5.18
CA ILE A 47 1.67 -0.22 -5.57
C ILE A 47 0.86 -0.42 -6.84
N ARG A 48 1.52 -0.92 -7.89
CA ARG A 48 0.86 -1.27 -9.15
C ARG A 48 0.58 -2.77 -9.17
N PHE A 49 -0.67 -3.10 -9.42
CA PHE A 49 -1.14 -4.47 -9.66
C PHE A 49 -1.46 -4.66 -11.14
N ASP A 50 -1.22 -5.87 -11.64
CA ASP A 50 -1.56 -6.24 -13.01
C ASP A 50 -3.09 -6.40 -13.18
N ALA A 51 -3.71 -7.11 -12.22
CA ALA A 51 -5.14 -7.38 -12.15
C ALA A 51 -5.91 -6.35 -11.30
N ASP A 52 -7.14 -6.04 -11.70
CA ASP A 52 -8.00 -5.08 -10.97
C ASP A 52 -8.51 -5.65 -9.65
N ASP A 53 -8.95 -6.92 -9.63
CA ASP A 53 -9.45 -7.60 -8.42
C ASP A 53 -8.43 -7.58 -7.27
N LEU A 54 -7.14 -7.64 -7.61
CA LEU A 54 -6.06 -7.51 -6.64
C LEU A 54 -5.94 -6.12 -6.06
N ALA A 55 -5.98 -5.12 -6.93
CA ALA A 55 -5.94 -3.74 -6.51
C ALA A 55 -7.14 -3.42 -5.60
N GLU A 56 -8.31 -4.00 -5.90
CA GLU A 56 -9.51 -3.85 -5.07
C GLU A 56 -9.39 -4.60 -3.74
N GLY A 57 -8.91 -5.84 -3.73
CA GLY A 57 -8.70 -6.61 -2.49
C GLY A 57 -7.64 -5.97 -1.58
N PHE A 58 -6.56 -5.46 -2.16
CA PHE A 58 -5.54 -4.72 -1.46
C PHE A 58 -6.12 -3.42 -0.91
N ARG A 59 -6.80 -2.62 -1.76
CA ARG A 59 -7.46 -1.39 -1.34
C ARG A 59 -8.45 -1.64 -0.20
N GLN A 60 -9.18 -2.75 -0.20
CA GLN A 60 -10.13 -3.08 0.88
C GLN A 60 -9.42 -3.46 2.19
N SER A 61 -8.28 -4.13 2.10
CA SER A 61 -7.50 -4.53 3.29
C SER A 61 -6.77 -3.35 3.93
N PHE A 62 -6.39 -2.36 3.12
CA PHE A 62 -5.73 -1.12 3.55
C PHE A 62 -6.65 0.12 3.47
N LYS A 63 -7.98 -0.11 3.38
CA LYS A 63 -9.01 0.94 3.30
C LYS A 63 -9.04 1.67 4.64
N GLY A 64 -8.38 2.82 4.72
CA GLY A 64 -8.31 3.60 5.96
C GLY A 64 -6.98 4.30 6.21
N CYS A 65 -5.90 3.98 5.47
CA CYS A 65 -4.69 4.81 5.47
C CYS A 65 -4.81 5.99 4.49
N TYR A 66 -5.95 6.67 4.60
CA TYR A 66 -6.27 8.02 4.14
C TYR A 66 -6.88 8.71 5.35
N ASP A 67 -6.22 8.69 6.51
CA ASP A 67 -6.65 9.60 7.57
C ASP A 67 -6.20 11.01 7.15
N ALA A 68 -7.21 11.85 7.10
CA ALA A 68 -7.20 13.15 6.48
C ALA A 68 -6.26 14.09 7.24
N LEU A 69 -5.40 14.81 6.53
CA LEU A 69 -5.05 16.14 7.01
C LEU A 69 -6.34 16.98 6.94
N PRO A 70 -6.71 17.70 8.03
CA PRO A 70 -7.86 18.59 8.04
C PRO A 70 -7.76 19.68 6.96
#